data_AF-A0A1H2XID9-F1
#
_entry.id   AF-A0A1H2XID9-F1
#
_cell.length_a   1.000
_cell.length_b   1.000
_cell.length_c   1.000
_cell.angle_alpha   90.00
_cell.angle_beta   90.00
_cell.angle_gamma   90.00
#
_symmetry.space_group_name_H-M   'P 1'
#
loop_
_entity.id
_entity.type
_entity.pdbx_description
1 polymer ?
#
loop_
_entity_poly.entity_id
_entity_poly.type
_entity_poly.pdbx_seq_one_letter_code
_entity_poly.pdbx_strand_id
1 'polypeptide(L)'
;MASWTLVDGDWGSVANKSGATRLSLSLLLKFFELRARFPDVLEEVPPVAVEYVASPVKVPAADFAKYTLVGRTTEYHRKQIREALGFRPSTVTDEKAPAEWLAAEVCPVELVEDRRCEALPVECRVRARR
;
A
#
# COMPACT_ATOMS: atom_id res chain seq x y z
N MET A 1 0.41 -15.23 -0.69
CA MET A 1 0.74 -14.98 0.73
C MET A 1 2.16 -14.48 0.95
N ALA A 2 3.18 -14.99 0.24
CA ALA A 2 4.57 -14.49 0.38
C ALA A 2 4.70 -12.96 0.26
N SER A 3 3.89 -12.34 -0.61
CA SER A 3 3.80 -10.88 -0.79
C SER A 3 3.34 -10.09 0.45
N TRP A 4 2.68 -10.74 1.41
CA TRP A 4 2.17 -10.16 2.66
C TRP A 4 3.03 -10.52 3.88
N THR A 5 4.14 -11.21 3.68
CA THR A 5 5.06 -11.57 4.76
C THR A 5 5.86 -10.34 5.20
N LEU A 6 5.95 -10.13 6.52
CA LEU A 6 6.79 -9.09 7.10
C LEU A 6 8.25 -9.57 7.12
N VAL A 7 9.13 -8.85 6.41
CA VAL A 7 10.58 -9.12 6.39
C VAL A 7 11.32 -8.18 7.35
N ASP A 8 12.62 -8.40 7.61
CA ASP A 8 13.38 -7.69 8.65
C ASP A 8 13.25 -6.16 8.60
N GLY A 9 13.23 -5.56 7.40
CA GLY A 9 13.01 -4.12 7.23
C GLY A 9 11.61 -3.63 7.65
N ASP A 10 10.59 -4.47 7.51
CA ASP A 10 9.21 -4.15 7.86
C ASP A 10 9.05 -3.99 9.39
N TRP A 11 9.75 -4.84 10.15
CA TRP A 11 9.69 -4.88 11.60
C TRP A 11 10.16 -3.58 12.26
N GLY A 12 11.14 -2.89 11.68
CA GLY A 12 11.59 -1.59 12.17
C GLY A 12 10.49 -0.52 12.20
N SER A 13 9.56 -0.57 11.24
CA SER A 13 8.45 0.39 11.14
C SER A 13 7.32 0.09 12.13
N VAL A 14 7.13 -1.19 12.50
CA VAL A 14 6.00 -1.65 13.34
C VAL A 14 6.39 -1.94 14.80
N ALA A 15 7.67 -2.00 15.13
CA ALA A 15 8.17 -2.38 16.46
C ALA A 15 7.63 -1.51 17.60
N ASN A 16 7.45 -0.21 17.37
CA ASN A 16 6.99 0.74 18.39
C ASN A 16 5.45 0.84 18.50
N LYS A 17 4.70 -0.03 17.82
CA LYS A 17 3.23 -0.02 17.82
C LYS A 17 2.68 -1.24 18.58
N SER A 18 1.49 -1.08 19.17
CA SER A 18 0.78 -2.15 19.89
C SER A 18 -0.64 -2.34 19.34
N GLY A 19 -1.24 -3.49 19.66
CA GLY A 19 -2.65 -3.80 19.38
C GLY A 19 -3.08 -3.54 17.92
N ALA A 20 -4.31 -3.04 17.75
CA ALA A 20 -4.90 -2.71 16.45
C ALA A 20 -3.99 -1.82 15.58
N THR A 21 -3.24 -0.90 16.19
CA THR A 21 -2.33 0.00 15.47
C THR A 21 -1.20 -0.75 14.79
N ARG A 22 -0.63 -1.77 15.45
CA ARG A 22 0.44 -2.59 14.87
C ARG A 22 -0.04 -3.40 13.68
N LEU A 23 -1.20 -4.05 13.79
CA LEU A 23 -1.80 -4.80 12.68
C LEU A 23 -2.11 -3.88 11.50
N SER A 24 -2.76 -2.74 11.77
CA SER A 24 -3.17 -1.81 10.72
C SER A 24 -1.97 -1.20 10.00
N LEU A 25 -0.93 -0.78 10.73
CA LEU A 25 0.29 -0.26 10.12
C LEU A 25 0.99 -1.32 9.25
N SER A 26 1.04 -2.57 9.73
CA SER A 26 1.63 -3.70 8.98
C SER A 26 0.89 -3.95 7.66
N LEU A 27 -0.45 -3.96 7.70
CA LEU A 27 -1.28 -4.16 6.51
C LEU A 27 -1.16 -2.98 5.53
N LEU A 28 -1.15 -1.75 6.03
CA LEU A 28 -0.95 -0.57 5.19
C LEU A 28 0.44 -0.54 4.54
N LEU A 29 1.48 -0.96 5.26
CA LEU A 29 2.83 -1.07 4.74
C LEU A 29 2.87 -2.05 3.57
N LYS A 30 2.42 -3.30 3.78
CA LYS A 30 2.41 -4.31 2.70
C LYS A 30 1.51 -3.90 1.55
N PHE A 31 0.34 -3.33 1.82
CA PHE A 31 -0.54 -2.83 0.77
C PHE A 31 0.17 -1.76 -0.08
N PHE A 32 0.86 -0.82 0.55
CA PHE A 32 1.60 0.22 -0.15
C PHE A 32 2.77 -0.34 -0.97
N GLU A 33 3.52 -1.32 -0.45
CA GLU A 33 4.56 -1.99 -1.24
C GLU A 33 4.00 -2.67 -2.49
N LEU A 34 2.83 -3.31 -2.37
CA LEU A 34 2.19 -4.03 -3.45
C LEU A 34 1.48 -3.13 -4.45
N ARG A 35 0.94 -1.99 -4.01
CA ARG A 35 0.05 -1.14 -4.84
C ARG A 35 0.59 0.26 -5.09
N ALA A 36 1.68 0.67 -4.43
CA ALA A 36 2.24 2.02 -4.45
C ALA A 36 1.22 3.13 -4.12
N ARG A 37 0.15 2.79 -3.42
CA ARG A 37 -0.89 3.68 -2.90
C ARG A 37 -1.45 3.13 -1.59
N PHE A 38 -2.24 3.94 -0.90
CA PHE A 38 -2.99 3.48 0.28
C PHE A 38 -4.38 2.98 -0.16
N PRO A 39 -5.01 2.10 0.64
CA PRO A 39 -6.42 1.76 0.43
C PRO A 39 -7.29 2.97 0.73
N ASP A 40 -8.35 3.12 -0.06
CA ASP A 40 -9.44 4.09 0.13
C ASP A 40 -10.51 3.50 1.05
N VAL A 41 -10.71 2.17 0.99
CA VAL A 41 -11.60 1.41 1.88
C VAL A 41 -10.90 0.16 2.44
N LEU A 42 -11.26 -0.29 3.64
CA LEU A 42 -10.55 -1.40 4.33
C LEU A 42 -10.70 -2.73 3.58
N GLU A 43 -11.81 -2.90 2.86
CA GLU A 43 -12.18 -4.08 2.08
C GLU A 43 -11.23 -4.34 0.90
N GLU A 44 -10.45 -3.34 0.48
CA GLU A 44 -9.39 -3.54 -0.50
C GLU A 44 -8.26 -4.42 0.02
N VAL A 45 -8.13 -4.56 1.34
CA VAL A 45 -7.19 -5.49 1.96
C VAL A 45 -7.86 -6.86 2.04
N PRO A 46 -7.33 -7.89 1.35
CA PRO A 46 -7.95 -9.21 1.35
C PRO A 46 -8.08 -9.78 2.78
N PRO A 47 -9.24 -10.34 3.19
CA PRO A 47 -9.41 -10.89 4.53
C PRO A 47 -8.34 -11.94 4.91
N VAL A 48 -7.94 -12.77 3.95
CA VAL A 48 -6.87 -13.76 4.12
C VAL A 48 -5.52 -13.10 4.43
N ALA A 49 -5.24 -11.90 3.90
CA ALA A 49 -4.03 -11.15 4.23
C ALA A 49 -4.10 -10.59 5.65
N VAL A 50 -5.28 -10.13 6.09
CA VAL A 50 -5.51 -9.67 7.47
C VAL A 50 -5.21 -10.79 8.46
N GLU A 51 -5.78 -11.98 8.24
CA GLU A 51 -5.55 -13.16 9.10
C GLU A 51 -4.08 -13.59 9.12
N TYR A 52 -3.45 -13.59 7.96
CA TYR A 52 -2.06 -14.00 7.83
C TYR A 52 -1.09 -13.06 8.53
N VAL A 53 -1.28 -11.74 8.40
CA VAL A 53 -0.42 -10.73 9.05
C VAL A 53 -0.72 -10.62 10.55
N ALA A 54 -1.97 -10.89 10.97
CA ALA A 54 -2.38 -10.90 12.37
C ALA A 54 -1.58 -11.90 13.23
N SER A 55 -1.25 -13.07 12.67
CA SER A 55 -0.51 -14.13 13.36
C SER A 55 0.90 -13.71 13.83
N PRO A 56 1.83 -13.27 12.94
CA PRO A 56 3.18 -12.87 13.35
C PRO A 56 3.19 -11.63 14.25
N VAL A 57 2.25 -10.69 14.08
CA VAL A 57 2.18 -9.49 14.94
C VAL A 57 1.45 -9.71 16.26
N LYS A 58 0.88 -10.90 16.47
CA LYS A 58 0.15 -11.32 17.68
C LYS A 58 -0.99 -10.37 18.05
N VAL A 59 -1.82 -10.03 17.06
CA VAL A 59 -3.02 -9.17 17.24
C VAL A 59 -4.21 -9.86 16.60
N PRO A 60 -5.40 -9.87 17.22
CA PRO A 60 -6.60 -10.44 16.60
C PRO A 60 -6.91 -9.77 15.25
N ALA A 61 -7.18 -10.57 14.20
CA ALA A 61 -7.54 -10.05 12.87
C ALA A 61 -8.74 -9.08 12.90
N ALA A 62 -9.72 -9.36 13.77
CA ALA A 62 -10.90 -8.53 13.98
C ALA A 62 -10.59 -7.10 14.46
N ASP A 63 -9.42 -6.86 15.04
CA ASP A 63 -9.03 -5.51 15.47
C ASP A 63 -8.74 -4.59 14.28
N PHE A 64 -8.48 -5.13 13.08
CA PHE A 64 -8.30 -4.32 11.88
C PHE A 64 -9.57 -3.54 11.51
N ALA A 65 -10.75 -4.12 11.73
CA ALA A 65 -12.03 -3.46 11.46
C ALA A 65 -12.27 -2.19 12.31
N LYS A 66 -11.52 -2.01 13.40
CA LYS A 66 -11.59 -0.84 14.27
C LYS A 66 -10.73 0.32 13.76
N TYR A 67 -9.91 0.10 12.73
CA TYR A 67 -9.01 1.11 12.20
C TYR A 67 -9.75 2.10 11.29
N THR A 68 -9.37 3.37 11.36
CA THR A 68 -9.91 4.41 10.47
C THR A 68 -8.90 4.78 9.39
N LEU A 69 -9.32 4.82 8.12
CA LEU A 69 -8.46 5.30 7.03
C LEU A 69 -8.37 6.84 6.96
N VAL A 70 -9.12 7.54 7.81
CA VAL A 70 -9.16 9.00 7.89
C VAL A 70 -8.76 9.50 9.27
N GLY A 71 -8.12 10.67 9.29
CA GLY A 71 -7.70 11.36 10.52
C GLY A 71 -6.19 11.35 10.75
N ARG A 72 -5.77 12.12 11.77
CA ARG A 72 -4.36 12.46 12.05
C ARG A 72 -3.45 11.25 12.23
N THR A 73 -3.92 10.22 12.92
CA THR A 73 -3.15 8.98 13.13
C THR A 73 -2.82 8.30 11.81
N THR A 74 -3.78 8.26 10.89
CA THR A 74 -3.58 7.63 9.59
C THR A 74 -2.71 8.47 8.68
N GLU A 75 -2.83 9.79 8.72
CA GLU A 75 -1.91 10.70 8.02
C GLU A 75 -0.46 10.49 8.49
N TYR A 76 -0.26 10.35 9.80
CA TYR A 76 1.04 10.04 10.38
C TYR A 76 1.58 8.69 9.89
N HIS A 77 0.77 7.63 9.91
CA HIS A 77 1.17 6.31 9.38
C HIS A 77 1.49 6.37 7.88
N ARG A 78 0.69 7.07 7.08
CA ARG A 78 0.93 7.24 5.64
C ARG A 78 2.26 7.95 5.38
N LYS A 79 2.58 8.97 6.19
CA LYS A 79 3.89 9.64 6.13
C LYS A 79 5.02 8.69 6.50
N GLN A 80 4.90 7.99 7.64
CA GLN A 80 5.89 7.03 8.13
C GLN A 80 6.20 5.95 7.09
N ILE A 81 5.17 5.38 6.46
CA ILE A 81 5.33 4.34 5.43
C ILE A 81 6.05 4.89 4.20
N ARG A 82 5.67 6.08 3.72
CA ARG A 82 6.35 6.71 2.58
C ARG A 82 7.83 6.95 2.87
N GLU A 83 8.16 7.48 4.05
CA GLU A 83 9.55 7.71 4.47
C GLU A 83 10.33 6.39 4.57
N ALA A 84 9.76 5.35 5.18
CA ALA A 84 10.39 4.04 5.30
C ALA A 84 10.68 3.39 3.94
N LEU A 85 9.82 3.61 2.94
CA LEU A 85 9.95 3.03 1.61
C LEU A 85 10.66 3.95 0.60
N GLY A 86 11.10 5.15 1.01
CA GLY A 86 11.77 6.12 0.13
C GLY A 86 10.85 6.80 -0.89
N PHE A 87 9.54 6.82 -0.63
CA PHE A 87 8.55 7.50 -1.48
C PHE A 87 8.39 8.96 -1.09
N ARG A 88 8.30 9.84 -2.09
CA ARG A 88 7.82 11.22 -1.88
C ARG A 88 6.29 11.23 -1.81
N PRO A 89 5.65 12.24 -1.19
CA PRO A 89 4.20 12.43 -1.30
C PRO A 89 3.80 12.54 -2.78
N SER A 90 2.82 11.73 -3.21
CA SER A 90 2.23 11.87 -4.54
C SER A 90 1.59 13.25 -4.68
N THR A 91 1.97 13.96 -5.72
CA THR A 91 1.39 15.24 -6.12
C THR A 91 0.42 15.01 -7.29
N VAL A 92 -0.50 15.94 -7.54
CA VAL A 92 -1.40 15.90 -8.72
C VAL A 92 -0.59 15.79 -10.04
N THR A 93 0.67 16.25 -10.03
CA THR A 93 1.59 16.10 -11.15
C THR A 93 2.06 14.65 -11.34
N ASP A 94 2.19 13.88 -10.25
CA ASP A 94 2.52 12.45 -10.28
C ASP A 94 1.36 11.59 -10.82
N GLU A 95 0.13 12.12 -10.88
CA GLU A 95 -1.05 11.44 -11.45
C GLU A 95 -1.16 11.63 -12.97
N LYS A 96 -0.70 12.77 -13.51
CA LYS A 96 -0.77 13.07 -14.94
C LYS A 96 0.24 12.27 -15.75
N ALA A 97 1.47 12.15 -15.26
CA ALA A 97 2.53 11.48 -16.00
C ALA A 97 2.24 9.99 -16.29
N PRO A 98 1.71 9.18 -15.36
CA PRO A 98 1.31 7.81 -15.63
C PRO A 98 0.16 7.71 -16.63
N ALA A 99 -0.82 8.62 -16.57
CA ALA A 99 -1.95 8.66 -17.51
C ALA A 99 -1.49 9.00 -18.94
N GLU A 100 -0.59 9.97 -19.07
CA GLU A 100 0.02 10.35 -20.36
C GLU A 100 0.87 9.21 -20.94
N TRP A 101 1.67 8.53 -20.12
CA TRP A 101 2.42 7.35 -20.54
C TRP A 101 1.51 6.18 -20.93
N LEU A 102 0.45 5.92 -20.16
CA LEU A 102 -0.50 4.86 -20.49
C LEU A 102 -1.15 5.10 -21.84
N ALA A 103 -1.55 6.36 -22.12
CA ALA A 103 -2.13 6.77 -23.38
C ALA A 103 -1.14 6.63 -24.55
N ALA A 104 0.15 6.94 -24.33
CA ALA A 104 1.18 6.94 -25.36
C ALA A 104 1.77 5.55 -25.65
N GLU A 105 2.00 4.73 -24.63
CA GLU A 105 2.82 3.51 -24.75
C GLU A 105 2.02 2.21 -24.61
N VAL A 106 0.93 2.21 -23.81
CA VAL A 106 0.17 0.98 -23.52
C VAL A 106 -1.13 0.92 -24.31
N CYS A 107 -1.85 2.03 -24.42
CA CYS A 107 -3.09 2.10 -25.18
C CYS A 107 -2.94 1.71 -26.68
N PRO A 108 -1.87 2.11 -27.40
CA PRO A 108 -1.77 1.76 -28.82
C PRO A 108 -1.55 0.26 -29.10
N VAL A 109 -1.04 -0.49 -28.13
CA VAL A 109 -0.58 -1.88 -28.33
C VAL A 109 -1.41 -2.91 -27.58
N GLU A 110 -2.06 -2.54 -26.47
CA GLU A 110 -2.87 -3.45 -25.67
C GLU A 110 -4.34 -3.05 -25.77
N LEU A 111 -5.20 -3.91 -26.33
CA LEU A 111 -6.62 -3.63 -26.57
C LEU A 111 -7.56 -4.15 -25.47
N VAL A 112 -7.02 -4.95 -24.54
CA VAL A 112 -7.77 -5.51 -23.41
C VAL A 112 -7.67 -4.58 -22.21
N GLU A 113 -8.79 -4.01 -21.78
CA GLU A 113 -8.84 -2.98 -20.72
C GLU A 113 -8.24 -3.44 -19.39
N ASP A 114 -8.49 -4.70 -18.97
CA ASP A 114 -7.90 -5.26 -17.75
C ASP A 114 -6.37 -5.28 -17.79
N ARG A 115 -5.76 -5.62 -18.94
CA ARG A 115 -4.29 -5.64 -19.07
C ARG A 115 -3.67 -4.25 -19.18
N ARG A 116 -4.41 -3.26 -19.68
CA ARG A 116 -4.00 -1.84 -19.63
C ARG A 116 -3.92 -1.34 -18.19
N CYS A 117 -4.91 -1.66 -17.36
CA CYS A 117 -4.96 -1.22 -15.98
C CYS A 117 -3.89 -1.87 -15.08
N GLU A 118 -3.42 -3.08 -15.40
CA GLU A 118 -2.35 -3.74 -14.64
C GLU A 118 -0.97 -3.08 -14.80
N ALA A 119 -0.72 -2.36 -15.89
CA ALA A 119 0.57 -1.70 -16.13
C ALA A 119 0.76 -0.42 -15.30
N LEU A 120 -0.32 0.29 -14.97
CA LEU A 120 -0.29 1.56 -14.24
C LEU A 120 0.38 1.47 -12.86
N PRO A 121 0.04 0.50 -11.97
CA PRO A 121 0.67 0.39 -10.65
C PRO A 121 2.18 0.14 -10.71
N VAL A 122 2.64 -0.57 -11.75
CA VAL A 122 4.07 -0.85 -11.96
C VAL A 122 4.81 0.43 -12.33
N GLU A 123 4.30 1.20 -13.28
CA GLU A 123 4.92 2.46 -13.73
C GLU A 123 4.90 3.54 -12.64
N CYS A 124 3.78 3.68 -11.91
CA CYS A 124 3.69 4.58 -10.76
C CYS A 124 4.76 4.26 -9.71
N ARG A 125 5.10 2.98 -9.51
CA ARG A 125 6.13 2.56 -8.56
C ARG A 125 7.53 2.97 -9.00
N VAL A 126 7.84 2.87 -10.29
CA VAL A 126 9.15 3.28 -10.83
C VAL A 126 9.35 4.77 -10.67
N ARG A 127 8.31 5.58 -10.92
CA ARG A 127 8.40 7.04 -10.91
C ARG A 127 8.34 7.68 -9.52
N ALA A 128 7.68 7.03 -8.56
CA ALA A 128 7.49 7.58 -7.23
C ALA A 128 8.59 7.21 -6.21
N ARG A 129 9.47 6.26 -6.56
CA ARG A 129 10.68 5.93 -5.79
C ARG A 129 11.77 6.96 -6.09
N ARG A 130 12.37 7.54 -5.03
CA ARG A 130 13.59 8.35 -5.15
C ARG A 130 14.83 7.46 -5.16
#